data_AF-A0A7J2LQW4-F1
#
_entry.id   AF-A0A7J2LQW4-F1
#
_cell.length_a   1.000
_cell.length_b   1.000
_cell.length_c   1.000
_cell.angle_alpha   90.00
_cell.angle_beta   90.00
_cell.angle_gamma   90.00
#
_symmetry.space_group_name_H-M   'P 1'
#
loop_
_entity.id
_entity.type
_entity.pdbx_description
1 polymer ?
#
loop_
_entity_poly.entity_id
_entity_poly.type
_entity_poly.pdbx_seq_one_letter_code
_entity_poly.pdbx_strand_id
1 'polypeptide(L)'
;VEEAERSLNDLLNTVRNIYLEPKVVPAGGAPELEIAMRLEKYADEVGGKESLAIKAFARAIESVPATLIETTGMDVVETLEELRTYHAQGRKGYGIDVIEGKIKDMAEAKIFDPIRVKKNAIKSATEAALMILRIDDIIAAREAFEAKKEEGKTGGGEESE
;
A
#
# COMPACT_ATOMS: atom_id res chain seq x y z
N VAL A 1 -7.56 3.30 -29.47
CA VAL A 1 -8.44 4.46 -29.20
C VAL A 1 -8.78 4.51 -27.72
N GLU A 2 -9.29 3.44 -27.13
CA GLU A 2 -9.60 3.33 -25.69
C GLU A 2 -8.40 3.68 -24.76
N GLU A 3 -7.20 3.14 -25.05
CA GLU A 3 -6.00 3.45 -24.24
C GLU A 3 -5.59 4.94 -24.29
N ALA A 4 -5.84 5.59 -25.43
CA ALA A 4 -5.56 7.02 -25.57
C ALA A 4 -6.53 7.87 -24.73
N GLU A 5 -7.80 7.46 -24.66
CA GLU A 5 -8.81 8.11 -23.82
C GLU A 5 -8.51 7.91 -22.33
N ARG A 6 -8.13 6.69 -21.93
CA ARG A 6 -7.67 6.39 -20.56
C ARG A 6 -6.47 7.24 -20.19
N SER A 7 -5.43 7.25 -21.03
CA SER A 7 -4.22 8.06 -20.81
C SER A 7 -4.54 9.55 -20.67
N LEU A 8 -5.44 10.07 -21.50
CA LEU A 8 -5.85 11.48 -21.42
C LEU A 8 -6.57 11.78 -20.11
N ASN A 9 -7.48 10.90 -19.68
CA ASN A 9 -8.18 11.03 -18.41
C ASN A 9 -7.21 11.00 -17.21
N ASP A 10 -6.21 10.11 -17.23
CA ASP A 10 -5.19 10.02 -16.18
C ASP A 10 -4.33 11.29 -16.12
N LEU A 11 -3.95 11.84 -17.26
CA LEU A 11 -3.24 13.13 -17.34
C LEU A 11 -4.09 14.27 -16.75
N LEU A 12 -5.36 14.38 -17.14
CA LEU A 12 -6.26 15.41 -16.62
C LEU A 12 -6.45 15.31 -15.10
N ASN A 13 -6.62 14.08 -14.59
CA ASN A 13 -6.72 13.83 -13.16
C ASN A 13 -5.43 14.16 -12.41
N THR A 14 -4.27 13.88 -13.02
CA THR A 14 -2.96 14.21 -12.45
C THR A 14 -2.78 15.73 -12.34
N VAL A 15 -3.08 16.47 -13.41
CA VAL A 15 -3.04 17.94 -13.41
C VAL A 15 -4.01 18.52 -12.38
N ARG A 16 -5.23 17.99 -12.30
CA ARG A 16 -6.22 18.37 -11.28
C ARG A 16 -5.66 18.15 -9.86
N ASN A 17 -5.02 17.02 -9.60
CA ASN A 17 -4.46 16.72 -8.27
C ASN A 17 -3.34 17.70 -7.89
N ILE A 18 -2.48 18.08 -8.85
CA ILE A 18 -1.44 19.08 -8.66
C ILE A 18 -2.06 20.47 -8.40
N TYR A 19 -3.12 20.82 -9.13
CA TYR A 19 -3.83 22.09 -8.92
C TYR A 19 -4.46 22.18 -7.52
N LEU A 20 -5.07 21.09 -7.04
CA LEU A 20 -5.72 21.04 -5.73
C LEU A 20 -4.72 21.01 -4.57
N GLU A 21 -3.59 20.33 -4.74
CA GLU A 21 -2.51 20.27 -3.75
C GLU A 21 -1.16 20.43 -4.49
N PRO A 22 -0.59 21.65 -4.56
CA PRO A 22 0.59 21.97 -5.37
C PRO A 22 1.88 21.51 -4.69
N LYS A 23 1.97 20.21 -4.43
CA LYS A 23 3.09 19.52 -3.81
C LYS A 23 3.33 18.22 -4.53
N VAL A 24 4.59 17.97 -4.86
CA VAL A 24 5.04 16.76 -5.55
C VAL A 24 6.15 16.10 -4.77
N VAL A 25 6.35 14.81 -5.02
CA VAL A 25 7.44 14.01 -4.46
C VAL A 25 8.19 13.31 -5.59
N PRO A 26 9.49 13.02 -5.43
CA PRO A 26 10.23 12.20 -6.39
C PRO A 26 9.50 10.87 -6.61
N ALA A 27 9.40 10.40 -7.85
CA ALA A 27 8.71 9.17 -8.17
C ALA A 27 9.58 7.91 -7.92
N GLY A 28 9.30 6.80 -8.61
CA GLY A 28 10.20 5.65 -8.67
C GLY A 28 10.34 4.87 -7.35
N GLY A 29 9.33 4.89 -6.48
CA GLY A 29 9.35 4.15 -5.21
C GLY A 29 10.18 4.80 -4.09
N ALA A 30 10.82 5.94 -4.36
CA ALA A 30 11.60 6.69 -3.38
C ALA A 30 10.80 7.10 -2.12
N PRO A 31 9.57 7.67 -2.23
CA PRO A 31 8.83 8.09 -1.04
C PRO A 31 8.36 6.89 -0.21
N GLU A 32 7.97 5.78 -0.84
CA GLU A 32 7.59 4.55 -0.15
C GLU A 32 8.76 3.97 0.64
N LEU A 33 9.96 3.89 0.04
CA LEU A 33 11.16 3.42 0.73
C LEU A 33 11.53 4.31 1.91
N GLU A 34 11.50 5.64 1.74
CA GLU A 34 11.78 6.59 2.81
C GLU A 34 10.78 6.46 3.97
N ILE A 35 9.51 6.23 3.66
CA ILE A 35 8.47 5.98 4.67
C ILE A 35 8.76 4.67 5.41
N ALA A 36 9.08 3.58 4.71
CA ALA A 36 9.41 2.29 5.31
C ALA A 36 10.60 2.41 6.27
N MET A 37 11.70 3.04 5.84
CA MET A 37 12.89 3.24 6.69
C MET A 37 12.61 4.09 7.94
N ARG A 38 11.76 5.12 7.82
CA ARG A 38 11.36 5.94 8.99
C ARG A 38 10.46 5.17 9.95
N LEU A 39 9.55 4.35 9.43
CA LEU A 39 8.69 3.51 10.24
C LEU A 39 9.48 2.43 10.97
N GLU A 40 10.50 1.84 10.33
CA GLU A 40 11.41 0.89 11.00
C GLU A 40 12.11 1.56 12.21
N LYS A 41 12.66 2.77 12.03
CA LYS A 41 13.27 3.52 13.13
C LYS A 41 12.28 3.87 14.23
N TYR A 42 11.08 4.32 13.86
CA TYR A 42 10.02 4.63 14.82
C TYR A 42 9.58 3.38 15.60
N ALA A 43 9.56 2.21 14.96
CA ALA A 43 9.24 0.96 15.64
C ALA A 43 10.26 0.61 16.75
N ASP A 44 11.54 0.94 16.56
CA ASP A 44 12.58 0.72 17.57
C ASP A 44 12.42 1.66 18.77
N GLU A 45 11.88 2.86 18.57
CA GLU A 45 11.56 3.82 19.65
C GLU A 45 10.36 3.38 20.49
N VAL A 46 9.32 2.80 19.87
CA VAL A 46 8.07 2.39 20.56
C VAL A 46 8.28 1.12 21.39
N GLY A 47 8.94 0.11 20.85
CA GLY A 47 9.14 -1.19 21.52
C GLY A 47 7.86 -2.04 21.68
N GLY A 48 7.99 -3.15 22.42
CA GLY A 48 6.86 -4.04 22.73
C GLY A 48 6.19 -4.71 21.52
N LYS A 49 4.90 -5.06 21.66
CA LYS A 49 4.11 -5.71 20.60
C LYS A 49 3.79 -4.76 19.44
N GLU A 50 3.64 -3.47 19.74
CA GLU A 50 3.33 -2.43 18.75
C GLU A 50 4.49 -2.25 17.76
N SER A 51 5.74 -2.36 18.21
CA SER A 51 6.93 -2.36 17.35
C SER A 51 6.85 -3.41 16.23
N LEU A 52 6.35 -4.61 16.53
CA LEU A 52 6.21 -5.68 15.53
C LEU A 52 5.18 -5.31 14.46
N ALA A 53 4.06 -4.69 14.85
CA ALA A 53 3.04 -4.23 13.92
C ALA A 53 3.56 -3.10 13.02
N ILE A 54 4.30 -2.14 13.59
CA ILE A 54 4.90 -1.04 12.82
C ILE A 54 5.94 -1.58 11.82
N LYS A 55 6.79 -2.52 12.23
CA LYS A 55 7.75 -3.18 11.32
C LYS A 55 7.06 -3.95 10.21
N ALA A 56 5.95 -4.64 10.51
CA ALA A 56 5.16 -5.32 9.49
C ALA A 56 4.56 -4.33 8.48
N PHE A 57 4.03 -3.20 8.95
CA PHE A 57 3.51 -2.15 8.08
C PHE A 57 4.63 -1.51 7.23
N ALA A 58 5.81 -1.27 7.81
CA ALA A 58 6.97 -0.77 7.07
C ALA A 58 7.36 -1.69 5.89
N ARG A 59 7.43 -3.00 6.14
CA ARG A 59 7.68 -4.00 5.08
C ARG A 59 6.58 -4.02 4.03
N ALA A 60 5.32 -3.86 4.43
CA ALA A 60 4.20 -3.78 3.49
C ALA A 60 4.33 -2.55 2.57
N ILE A 61 4.77 -1.41 3.08
CA ILE A 61 5.05 -0.23 2.23
C ILE A 61 6.25 -0.48 1.31
N GLU A 62 7.31 -1.12 1.79
CA GLU A 62 8.49 -1.48 0.99
C GLU A 62 8.19 -2.50 -0.13
N SER A 63 7.09 -3.25 -0.02
CA SER A 63 6.68 -4.15 -1.11
C SER A 63 6.40 -3.40 -2.41
N VAL A 64 5.97 -2.13 -2.36
CA VAL A 64 5.69 -1.31 -3.55
C VAL A 64 6.96 -1.07 -4.39
N PRO A 65 8.06 -0.49 -3.85
CA PRO A 65 9.30 -0.38 -4.61
C PRO A 65 9.89 -1.75 -4.94
N ALA A 66 9.78 -2.76 -4.08
CA ALA A 66 10.26 -4.11 -4.37
C ALA A 66 9.60 -4.71 -5.63
N THR A 67 8.27 -4.61 -5.72
CA THR A 67 7.52 -5.04 -6.92
C THR A 67 7.91 -4.21 -8.13
N LEU A 68 8.14 -2.90 -7.99
CA LEU A 68 8.62 -2.07 -9.11
C LEU A 68 9.96 -2.57 -9.65
N ILE A 69 10.93 -2.87 -8.77
CA ILE A 69 12.24 -3.42 -9.15
C ILE A 69 12.06 -4.75 -9.88
N GLU A 70 11.23 -5.64 -9.34
CA GLU A 70 10.93 -6.94 -9.94
C GLU A 70 10.36 -6.77 -11.36
N THR A 71 9.41 -5.84 -11.57
CA THR A 71 8.84 -5.58 -12.90
C THR A 71 9.84 -5.04 -13.92
N THR A 72 10.94 -4.42 -13.46
CA THR A 72 12.03 -3.95 -14.33
C THR A 72 13.05 -5.03 -14.66
N GLY A 73 12.96 -6.21 -14.04
CA GLY A 73 13.91 -7.32 -14.22
C GLY A 73 15.25 -7.13 -13.52
N MET A 74 15.34 -6.20 -12.58
CA MET A 74 16.51 -5.96 -11.74
C MET A 74 16.54 -6.91 -10.54
N ASP A 75 17.71 -7.10 -9.92
CA ASP A 75 17.81 -7.87 -8.68
C ASP A 75 17.19 -7.09 -7.51
N VAL A 76 16.12 -7.64 -6.93
CA VAL A 76 15.34 -6.97 -5.89
C VAL A 76 16.16 -6.72 -4.63
N VAL A 77 16.99 -7.68 -4.23
CA VAL A 77 17.75 -7.61 -2.98
C VAL A 77 18.85 -6.57 -3.11
N GLU A 78 19.69 -6.68 -4.14
CA GLU A 78 20.81 -5.77 -4.37
C GLU A 78 20.32 -4.33 -4.58
N THR A 79 19.27 -4.15 -5.40
CA THR A 79 18.73 -2.82 -5.71
C THR A 79 18.09 -2.16 -4.48
N LEU A 80 17.36 -2.91 -3.64
CA LEU A 80 16.79 -2.36 -2.40
C LEU A 80 17.89 -1.97 -1.41
N GLU A 81 18.94 -2.77 -1.27
CA GLU A 81 20.08 -2.44 -0.40
C GLU A 81 20.82 -1.17 -0.89
N GLU A 82 21.02 -1.04 -2.20
CA GLU A 82 21.63 0.15 -2.79
C GLU A 82 20.77 1.39 -2.55
N LEU A 83 19.46 1.30 -2.79
CA LEU A 83 18.51 2.39 -2.51
C LEU A 83 18.48 2.77 -1.02
N ARG A 84 18.43 1.80 -0.11
CA ARG A 84 18.51 2.04 1.35
C ARG A 84 19.79 2.80 1.72
N THR A 85 20.91 2.46 1.07
CA THR A 85 22.19 3.15 1.28
C THR A 85 22.13 4.61 0.82
N TYR A 86 21.59 4.89 -0.36
CA TYR A 86 21.38 6.28 -0.83
C TYR A 86 20.51 7.08 0.13
N HIS A 87 19.38 6.52 0.55
CA HIS A 87 18.44 7.17 1.47
C HIS A 87 19.05 7.42 2.84
N ALA A 88 19.83 6.46 3.38
CA ALA A 88 20.55 6.61 4.64
C ALA A 88 21.55 7.77 4.60
N GLN A 89 22.12 8.07 3.43
CA GLN A 89 23.03 9.20 3.20
C GLN A 89 22.30 10.52 2.95
N GLY A 90 20.97 10.57 3.11
CA GLY A 90 20.16 11.77 2.91
C GLY A 90 19.72 12.00 1.47
N ARG A 91 20.07 11.11 0.54
CA ARG A 91 19.70 11.20 -0.88
C ARG A 91 18.31 10.60 -1.12
N LYS A 92 17.29 11.25 -0.56
CA LYS A 92 15.90 10.76 -0.51
C LYS A 92 15.14 10.83 -1.85
N GLY A 93 15.73 11.45 -2.87
CA GLY A 93 15.17 11.54 -4.22
C GLY A 93 15.55 10.38 -5.12
N TYR A 94 16.42 9.47 -4.64
CA TYR A 94 16.86 8.32 -5.41
C TYR A 94 15.73 7.28 -5.50
N GLY A 95 15.39 6.90 -6.71
CA GLY A 95 14.37 5.90 -6.99
C GLY A 95 14.73 5.09 -8.23
N ILE A 96 13.80 4.25 -8.66
CA ILE A 96 13.97 3.37 -9.82
C ILE A 96 13.48 4.08 -11.07
N ASP A 97 14.38 4.29 -12.02
CA ASP A 97 14.03 4.66 -13.39
C ASP A 97 13.60 3.41 -14.14
N VAL A 98 12.30 3.28 -14.39
CA VAL A 98 11.70 2.12 -15.08
C VAL A 98 12.09 2.09 -16.57
N ILE A 99 12.45 3.24 -17.17
CA ILE A 99 12.81 3.34 -18.58
C ILE A 99 14.25 2.87 -18.79
N GLU A 100 15.17 3.36 -17.96
CA GLU A 100 16.60 3.01 -18.05
C GLU A 100 16.95 1.72 -17.28
N GLY A 101 16.08 1.25 -16.38
CA GLY A 101 16.31 0.08 -15.53
C GLY A 101 17.43 0.30 -14.52
N LYS A 102 17.50 1.50 -13.91
CA LYS A 102 18.61 1.91 -13.03
C LYS A 102 18.12 2.78 -11.89
N ILE A 103 18.91 2.80 -10.81
CA ILE A 103 18.73 3.76 -9.72
C ILE A 103 19.22 5.14 -10.16
N LYS A 104 18.41 6.18 -9.94
CA LYS A 104 18.72 7.56 -10.33
C LYS A 104 18.01 8.55 -9.42
N ASP A 105 18.50 9.78 -9.36
CA ASP A 105 17.77 10.87 -8.72
C ASP A 105 16.55 11.24 -9.59
N MET A 106 15.37 10.91 -9.08
CA MET A 106 14.09 11.13 -9.78
C MET A 106 13.75 12.61 -9.88
N ALA A 107 14.23 13.44 -8.95
CA ALA A 107 14.03 14.88 -9.00
C ALA A 107 14.86 15.52 -10.12
N GLU A 108 16.11 15.08 -10.30
CA GLU A 108 16.96 15.50 -11.41
C GLU A 108 16.41 15.02 -12.77
N ALA A 109 15.87 13.80 -12.81
CA ALA A 109 15.19 13.26 -13.98
C ALA A 109 13.84 13.94 -14.28
N LYS A 110 13.36 14.84 -13.40
CA LYS A 110 12.06 15.53 -13.47
C LYS A 110 10.86 14.59 -13.46
N ILE A 111 10.98 13.44 -12.80
CA ILE A 111 9.92 12.45 -12.67
C ILE A 111 9.33 12.57 -11.26
N PHE A 112 8.08 13.02 -11.20
CA PHE A 112 7.42 13.36 -9.94
C PHE A 112 6.00 12.79 -9.87
N ASP A 113 5.61 12.40 -8.66
CA ASP A 113 4.24 12.03 -8.33
C ASP A 113 3.56 13.14 -7.51
N PRO A 114 2.26 13.43 -7.74
CA PRO A 114 1.51 14.32 -6.88
C PRO A 114 1.38 13.74 -5.46
N ILE A 115 1.69 14.53 -4.43
CA ILE A 115 1.64 14.05 -3.04
C ILE A 115 0.26 13.53 -2.65
N ARG A 116 -0.78 14.15 -3.23
CA ARG A 116 -2.18 13.81 -2.98
C ARG A 116 -2.49 12.36 -3.34
N VAL A 117 -1.90 11.86 -4.44
CA VAL A 117 -2.08 10.48 -4.88
C VAL A 117 -1.47 9.52 -3.86
N LYS A 118 -0.23 9.76 -3.43
CA LYS A 118 0.47 8.93 -2.44
C LYS A 118 -0.25 8.88 -1.10
N LYS A 119 -0.69 10.04 -0.59
CA LYS A 119 -1.47 10.12 0.66
C LYS A 119 -2.76 9.31 0.58
N ASN A 120 -3.52 9.48 -0.50
CA ASN A 120 -4.78 8.78 -0.69
C ASN A 120 -4.56 7.28 -0.86
N ALA A 121 -3.53 6.86 -1.60
CA ALA A 121 -3.21 5.46 -1.79
C ALA A 121 -2.93 4.76 -0.46
N ILE A 122 -2.05 5.32 0.37
CA ILE A 122 -1.71 4.75 1.69
C ILE A 122 -2.94 4.74 2.60
N LYS A 123 -3.70 5.84 2.63
CA LYS A 123 -4.91 5.95 3.47
C LYS A 123 -5.95 4.89 3.06
N SER A 124 -6.31 4.82 1.79
CA SER A 124 -7.31 3.90 1.29
C SER A 124 -6.87 2.44 1.45
N ALA A 125 -5.60 2.12 1.18
CA ALA A 125 -5.07 0.77 1.39
C ALA A 125 -5.14 0.36 2.87
N THR A 126 -4.80 1.28 3.78
CA THR A 126 -4.87 1.03 5.23
C THR A 126 -6.32 0.83 5.67
N GLU A 127 -7.25 1.66 5.22
CA GLU A 127 -8.68 1.52 5.54
C GLU A 127 -9.25 0.19 5.04
N ALA A 128 -8.91 -0.21 3.80
CA ALA A 128 -9.33 -1.49 3.25
C ALA A 128 -8.75 -2.69 4.02
N ALA A 129 -7.46 -2.65 4.36
CA ALA A 129 -6.82 -3.70 5.16
C ALA A 129 -7.47 -3.82 6.55
N LEU A 130 -7.76 -2.69 7.20
CA LEU A 130 -8.46 -2.66 8.49
C LEU A 130 -9.89 -3.22 8.40
N MET A 131 -10.62 -2.96 7.31
CA MET A 131 -11.95 -3.55 7.12
C MET A 131 -11.87 -5.07 7.10
N ILE A 132 -10.91 -5.64 6.38
CA ILE A 132 -10.74 -7.10 6.27
C ILE A 132 -10.29 -7.69 7.61
N LEU A 133 -9.31 -7.07 8.28
CA LEU A 133 -8.76 -7.57 9.55
C LEU A 133 -9.76 -7.52 10.71
N ARG A 134 -10.83 -6.73 10.62
CA ARG A 134 -11.89 -6.63 11.62
C ARG A 134 -12.99 -7.67 11.46
N ILE A 135 -12.99 -8.44 10.36
CA ILE A 135 -13.97 -9.50 10.15
C ILE A 135 -13.48 -10.72 10.93
N ASP A 136 -14.16 -11.04 12.03
CA ASP A 136 -13.86 -12.22 12.82
C ASP A 136 -14.45 -13.49 12.16
N ASP A 137 -15.69 -13.42 11.67
CA ASP A 137 -16.41 -14.54 11.07
C ASP A 137 -17.21 -14.14 9.83
N ILE A 138 -17.23 -15.03 8.83
CA ILE A 138 -18.09 -14.93 7.63
C ILE A 138 -19.15 -16.03 7.72
N ILE A 139 -20.39 -15.65 7.99
CA ILE A 139 -21.50 -16.61 7.98
C ILE A 139 -22.09 -16.65 6.57
N ALA A 140 -21.94 -17.78 5.90
CA ALA A 140 -22.58 -18.01 4.60
C ALA A 140 -24.10 -18.04 4.79
N ALA A 141 -24.82 -17.25 3.99
CA ALA A 141 -26.28 -17.10 4.13
C ALA A 141 -27.02 -18.45 4.14
N ARG A 142 -26.53 -19.44 3.38
CA ARG A 142 -27.12 -20.79 3.32
C ARG A 142 -27.09 -21.51 4.68
N GLU A 143 -26.00 -21.38 5.43
CA GLU A 143 -25.83 -21.99 6.75
C GLU A 143 -26.66 -21.25 7.81
N ALA A 144 -26.80 -19.92 7.71
CA ALA A 144 -27.69 -19.14 8.58
C ALA A 144 -29.17 -19.50 8.40
N PHE A 145 -29.59 -19.84 7.17
CA PHE A 145 -30.94 -20.31 6.88
C PHE A 145 -31.20 -21.75 7.36
N GLU A 146 -30.18 -22.62 7.33
CA GLU A 146 -30.27 -23.99 7.85
C GLU A 146 -30.25 -24.02 9.39
N ALA A 147 -29.38 -23.24 10.03
CA ALA A 147 -29.33 -23.10 11.50
C ALA A 147 -30.66 -22.59 12.08
N LYS A 148 -31.29 -21.58 11.44
CA LYS A 148 -32.64 -21.11 11.83
C LYS A 148 -33.74 -22.16 11.64
N LYS A 149 -33.57 -23.10 10.71
CA LYS A 149 -34.53 -24.20 10.48
C LYS A 149 -34.42 -25.30 11.54
N GLU A 150 -33.22 -25.52 12.08
CA GLU A 150 -32.99 -26.49 13.15
C GLU A 150 -33.46 -25.98 14.51
N GLU A 151 -33.21 -24.70 14.84
CA GLU A 151 -33.74 -24.07 16.07
C GLU A 151 -35.27 -24.04 16.13
N GLY A 152 -35.94 -23.94 14.99
CA GLY A 152 -37.41 -24.00 14.90
C GLY A 152 -38.01 -25.40 15.08
N LYS A 153 -37.20 -26.46 15.03
CA LYS A 153 -37.66 -27.85 15.19
C LYS A 153 -37.54 -28.37 16.62
N THR A 154 -36.65 -27.81 17.44
CA THR A 154 -36.41 -28.25 18.82
C THR A 154 -37.32 -27.59 19.87
N GLY A 155 -38.10 -26.57 19.51
CA GLY A 155 -39.02 -25.87 20.43
C GLY A 155 -40.50 -26.31 20.39
N GLY A 156 -40.84 -27.37 19.65
CA GLY A 156 -42.23 -27.76 19.34
C GLY A 156 -42.68 -29.10 19.92
N GLY A 157 -42.24 -29.47 21.12
CA GLY A 157 -42.60 -30.74 21.73
C GLY A 157 -42.64 -30.69 23.25
N GLU A 158 -43.69 -30.09 23.80
CA GLU A 158 -44.32 -30.47 25.08
C GLU A 158 -45.52 -29.54 25.31
N GLU A 159 -46.73 -30.09 25.13
CA GLU A 159 -47.96 -29.83 25.92
C GLU A 159 -49.20 -30.30 25.13
N SER A 160 -49.58 -31.55 25.37
CA SER A 160 -50.96 -32.00 25.21
C SER A 160 -51.19 -33.29 26.00
N GLU A 161 -51.58 -33.13 27.27
CA GLU A 161 -52.46 -34.04 28.02
C GLU A 161 -53.58 -33.23 28.68
#